data_AF-A0A7Y0EGK6-F1
#
_entry.id   AF-A0A7Y0EGK6-F1
#
_cell.length_a   1.000
_cell.length_b   1.000
_cell.length_c   1.000
_cell.angle_alpha   90.00
_cell.angle_beta   90.00
_cell.angle_gamma   90.00
#
_symmetry.space_group_name_H-M   'P 1'
#
loop_
_entity.id
_entity.type
_entity.pdbx_description
1 polymer ?
#
loop_
_entity_poly.entity_id
_entity_poly.type
_entity_poly.pdbx_seq_one_letter_code
_entity_poly.pdbx_strand_id
1 'polypeptide(L)'
;MKKNEYLLSAAEVKNILNQQSRETLIELLVESYKSIPQLKEYITVKYSNNDTVQQIFEVYKNKVHDVFFPKSMKAQFKIGQARKAVNDFKKLCSDEKLLVDLMLYYVEMGVEFTNTYGDISDSFYSSIESMYKSVVNSINKYKNPEIFSIFRNRLKAVVDDTSGIGWGFHDILREYYAEIKWLELEDIGVDDKELTQIKEYISNRLRRRNNIPNFDEKIDINKVVSEIIDADEVFFSKMEAKGGNYSNDDEYNFISEKTGYSIEIIELILWQRYCYEMENDYWQYNQGKCSKCGSSKLYIKEVPNEDFVDKVICKICGTEFIR
;
A
#
# COMPACT_ATOMS: atom_id res chain seq x y z
N MET A 1 -40.27 -18.76 13.70
CA MET A 1 -40.87 -17.69 12.89
C MET A 1 -39.80 -17.16 11.94
N LYS A 2 -40.05 -17.16 10.63
CA LYS A 2 -39.09 -16.56 9.68
C LYS A 2 -39.08 -15.05 9.92
N LYS A 3 -37.89 -14.47 10.07
CA LYS A 3 -37.70 -13.02 10.27
C LYS A 3 -38.36 -12.29 9.09
N ASN A 4 -39.21 -11.29 9.36
CA ASN A 4 -39.76 -10.31 8.40
C ASN A 4 -40.99 -10.68 7.55
N GLU A 5 -41.79 -11.70 7.87
CA GLU A 5 -43.04 -12.02 7.12
C GLU A 5 -44.11 -10.90 7.13
N TYR A 6 -44.00 -9.90 7.99
CA TYR A 6 -44.91 -8.76 8.08
C TYR A 6 -44.49 -7.55 7.23
N LEU A 7 -43.31 -7.59 6.60
CA LEU A 7 -42.79 -6.49 5.79
C LEU A 7 -43.05 -6.74 4.31
N LEU A 8 -43.48 -5.70 3.59
CA LEU A 8 -43.59 -5.75 2.13
C LEU A 8 -42.20 -5.94 1.50
N SER A 9 -42.14 -6.77 0.46
CA SER A 9 -40.96 -6.91 -0.38
C SER A 9 -40.74 -5.67 -1.25
N ALA A 10 -39.50 -5.47 -1.72
CA ALA A 10 -39.19 -4.37 -2.63
C ALA A 10 -40.03 -4.38 -3.93
N ALA A 11 -40.42 -5.57 -4.41
CA ALA A 11 -41.27 -5.73 -5.58
C ALA A 11 -42.71 -5.27 -5.31
N GLU A 12 -43.27 -5.64 -4.14
CA GLU A 12 -44.61 -5.21 -3.73
C GLU A 12 -44.66 -3.70 -3.52
N VAL A 13 -43.65 -3.12 -2.84
CA VAL A 13 -43.53 -1.67 -2.67
C VAL A 13 -43.47 -0.99 -4.04
N LYS A 14 -42.64 -1.47 -4.97
CA LYS A 14 -42.54 -0.89 -6.33
C LYS A 14 -43.88 -0.92 -7.08
N ASN A 15 -44.62 -2.02 -6.98
CA ASN A 15 -45.93 -2.14 -7.61
C ASN A 15 -46.96 -1.16 -7.02
N ILE A 16 -46.98 -1.00 -5.69
CA ILE A 16 -47.84 -0.02 -5.01
C ILE A 16 -47.48 1.40 -5.45
N LEU A 17 -46.19 1.76 -5.44
CA LEU A 17 -45.72 3.11 -5.79
C LEU A 17 -45.99 3.45 -7.26
N ASN A 18 -45.93 2.48 -8.18
CA ASN A 18 -46.24 2.69 -9.61
C ASN A 18 -47.71 3.05 -9.88
N GLN A 19 -48.61 2.78 -8.92
CA GLN A 19 -50.03 3.10 -9.02
C GLN A 19 -50.39 4.46 -8.40
N GLN A 20 -49.44 5.14 -7.75
CA GLN A 20 -49.65 6.44 -7.11
C GLN A 20 -49.39 7.60 -8.08
N SER A 21 -50.04 8.74 -7.84
CA SER A 21 -49.73 9.97 -8.58
C SER A 21 -48.37 10.52 -8.15
N ARG A 22 -47.79 11.39 -8.99
CA ARG A 22 -46.51 12.05 -8.70
C ARG A 22 -46.59 12.88 -7.42
N GLU A 23 -47.71 13.56 -7.19
CA GLU A 23 -47.94 14.43 -6.04
C GLU A 23 -47.92 13.63 -4.74
N THR A 24 -48.65 12.51 -4.69
CA THR A 24 -48.67 11.61 -3.52
C THR A 24 -47.28 11.03 -3.23
N LEU A 25 -46.51 10.69 -4.27
CA LEU A 25 -45.14 10.19 -4.10
C LEU A 25 -44.21 11.26 -3.52
N ILE A 26 -44.34 12.51 -3.95
CA ILE A 26 -43.58 13.64 -3.41
C ILE A 26 -43.93 13.87 -1.94
N GLU A 27 -45.22 13.87 -1.60
CA GLU A 27 -45.69 14.03 -0.21
C GLU A 27 -45.15 12.92 0.69
N LEU A 28 -45.29 11.65 0.28
CA LEU A 28 -44.75 10.51 1.02
C LEU A 28 -43.24 10.65 1.25
N LEU A 29 -42.48 11.09 0.25
CA LEU A 29 -41.04 11.28 0.37
C LEU A 29 -40.70 12.42 1.34
N VAL A 30 -41.44 13.53 1.30
CA VAL A 30 -41.25 14.67 2.20
C VAL A 30 -41.61 14.31 3.64
N GLU A 31 -42.69 13.59 3.86
CA GLU A 31 -43.07 13.08 5.19
C GLU A 31 -42.03 12.11 5.74
N SER A 32 -41.55 11.20 4.89
CA SER A 32 -40.47 10.27 5.24
C SER A 32 -39.17 11.02 5.58
N TYR A 33 -38.82 12.06 4.80
CA TYR A 33 -37.65 12.90 5.06
C TYR A 33 -37.75 13.64 6.41
N LYS A 34 -38.96 14.10 6.78
CA LYS A 34 -39.20 14.79 8.06
C LYS A 34 -39.14 13.84 9.26
N SER A 35 -39.52 12.58 9.07
CA SER A 35 -39.70 11.61 10.17
C SER A 35 -38.53 10.63 10.35
N ILE A 36 -37.74 10.37 9.31
CA ILE A 36 -36.66 9.36 9.32
C ILE A 36 -35.29 10.05 9.22
N PRO A 37 -34.51 10.14 10.32
CA PRO A 37 -33.22 10.85 10.32
C PRO A 37 -32.22 10.35 9.27
N GLN A 38 -32.13 9.04 9.07
CA GLN A 38 -31.23 8.44 8.07
C GLN A 38 -31.63 8.82 6.64
N LEU A 39 -32.92 8.87 6.34
CA LEU A 39 -33.41 9.31 5.03
C LEU A 39 -33.16 10.80 4.83
N LYS A 40 -33.24 11.58 5.92
CA LYS A 40 -32.90 13.00 5.93
C LYS A 40 -31.45 13.21 5.50
N GLU A 41 -30.50 12.54 6.15
CA GLU A 41 -29.09 12.61 5.77
C GLU A 41 -28.86 12.11 4.34
N TYR A 42 -29.49 11.00 3.95
CA TYR A 42 -29.33 10.42 2.61
C TYR A 42 -29.77 11.36 1.49
N ILE A 43 -30.97 11.93 1.59
CA ILE A 43 -31.49 12.90 0.62
C ILE A 43 -30.64 14.17 0.64
N THR A 44 -30.20 14.61 1.81
CA THR A 44 -29.35 15.80 1.94
C THR A 44 -28.01 15.58 1.22
N VAL A 45 -27.30 14.48 1.46
CA VAL A 45 -26.03 14.19 0.77
C VAL A 45 -26.24 14.06 -0.74
N LYS A 46 -27.36 13.47 -1.18
CA LYS A 46 -27.63 13.23 -2.61
C LYS A 46 -27.97 14.48 -3.42
N TYR A 47 -28.60 15.48 -2.82
CA TYR A 47 -29.15 16.64 -3.55
C TYR A 47 -28.64 18.00 -3.06
N SER A 48 -27.79 18.05 -2.04
CA SER A 48 -27.21 19.31 -1.56
C SER A 48 -25.91 19.65 -2.27
N ASN A 49 -25.45 20.88 -2.04
CA ASN A 49 -24.13 21.33 -2.49
C ASN A 49 -22.99 20.65 -1.71
N ASN A 50 -21.77 20.79 -2.23
CA ASN A 50 -20.57 20.22 -1.63
C ASN A 50 -20.35 20.68 -0.18
N ASP A 51 -20.64 21.95 0.15
CA ASP A 51 -20.48 22.47 1.52
C ASP A 51 -21.32 21.71 2.54
N THR A 52 -22.56 21.35 2.18
CA THR A 52 -23.45 20.58 3.06
C THR A 52 -22.95 19.15 3.24
N VAL A 53 -22.43 18.53 2.17
CA VAL A 53 -21.82 17.19 2.25
C VAL A 53 -20.61 17.20 3.18
N GLN A 54 -19.78 18.25 3.10
CA GLN A 54 -18.64 18.44 4.00
C GLN A 54 -19.05 18.60 5.47
N GLN A 55 -20.11 19.35 5.75
CA GLN A 55 -20.64 19.45 7.13
C GLN A 55 -21.09 18.09 7.68
N ILE A 56 -21.76 17.27 6.86
CA ILE A 56 -22.15 15.91 7.25
C ILE A 56 -20.90 15.05 7.48
N PHE A 57 -19.91 15.13 6.60
CA PHE A 57 -18.64 14.43 6.76
C PHE A 57 -17.96 14.76 8.10
N GLU A 58 -17.88 16.04 8.47
CA GLU A 58 -17.32 16.46 9.76
C GLU A 58 -18.13 15.93 10.97
N VAL A 59 -19.46 15.85 10.86
CA VAL A 59 -20.28 15.19 11.89
C VAL A 59 -19.88 13.72 12.06
N TYR A 60 -19.57 13.02 10.97
CA TYR A 60 -19.14 11.62 11.01
C TYR A 60 -17.70 11.45 11.53
N LYS A 61 -16.77 12.35 11.20
CA LYS A 61 -15.44 12.38 11.84
C LYS A 61 -15.55 12.58 13.35
N ASN A 62 -16.39 13.51 13.79
CA ASN A 62 -16.65 13.72 15.22
C ASN A 62 -17.24 12.48 15.90
N LYS A 63 -18.18 11.77 15.25
CA LYS A 63 -18.72 10.49 15.75
C LYS A 63 -17.63 9.44 15.91
N VAL A 64 -16.64 9.38 15.01
CA VAL A 64 -15.49 8.46 15.12
C VAL A 64 -14.58 8.90 16.26
N HIS A 65 -14.16 10.17 16.27
CA HIS A 65 -13.29 10.74 17.29
C HIS A 65 -13.82 10.53 18.71
N ASP A 66 -15.08 10.88 18.96
CA ASP A 66 -15.69 10.82 20.31
C ASP A 66 -15.78 9.39 20.88
N VAL A 67 -15.61 8.35 20.04
CA VAL A 67 -15.51 6.97 20.53
C VAL A 67 -14.15 6.69 21.13
N PHE A 68 -13.06 7.18 20.53
CA PHE A 68 -11.69 7.01 21.02
C PHE A 68 -11.36 8.03 22.10
N PHE A 69 -11.77 9.29 21.93
CA PHE A 69 -11.49 10.39 22.82
C PHE A 69 -12.80 11.05 23.30
N PRO A 70 -13.58 10.35 24.15
CA PRO A 70 -14.86 10.86 24.60
C PRO A 70 -14.70 12.09 25.49
N LYS A 71 -15.58 13.08 25.30
CA LYS A 71 -15.65 14.28 26.15
C LYS A 71 -15.97 13.99 27.62
N SER A 72 -16.58 12.83 27.89
CA SER A 72 -16.96 12.40 29.24
C SER A 72 -16.18 11.15 29.62
N MET A 73 -15.47 11.21 30.74
CA MET A 73 -14.76 10.07 31.32
C MET A 73 -15.68 8.89 31.71
N LYS A 74 -17.00 9.10 31.77
CA LYS A 74 -17.98 8.04 32.03
C LYS A 74 -18.39 7.29 30.76
N ALA A 75 -17.99 7.76 29.58
CA ALA A 75 -18.33 7.11 28.33
C ALA A 75 -17.60 5.77 28.23
N GLN A 76 -18.36 4.72 27.91
CA GLN A 76 -17.77 3.40 27.71
C GLN A 76 -17.16 3.33 26.30
N PHE A 77 -15.87 3.04 26.22
CA PHE A 77 -15.17 2.79 24.96
C PHE A 77 -15.80 1.59 24.24
N LYS A 78 -16.25 1.81 22.99
CA LYS A 78 -16.85 0.78 22.14
C LYS A 78 -16.47 1.03 20.68
N ILE A 79 -15.33 0.47 20.25
CA ILE A 79 -14.83 0.58 18.86
C ILE A 79 -15.88 0.25 17.79
N GLY A 80 -16.82 -0.66 18.08
CA GLY A 80 -17.93 -0.98 17.19
C GLY A 80 -18.81 0.22 16.82
N GLN A 81 -18.89 1.25 17.67
CA GLN A 81 -19.60 2.50 17.36
C GLN A 81 -18.86 3.35 16.32
N ALA A 82 -17.53 3.43 16.40
CA ALA A 82 -16.72 4.11 15.40
C ALA A 82 -16.84 3.40 14.04
N ARG A 83 -16.76 2.06 14.05
CA ARG A 83 -16.95 1.26 12.83
C ARG A 83 -18.36 1.42 12.25
N LYS A 84 -19.38 1.53 13.10
CA LYS A 84 -20.75 1.82 12.68
C LYS A 84 -20.86 3.20 12.03
N ALA A 85 -20.21 4.24 12.58
CA ALA A 85 -20.21 5.57 11.98
C ALA A 85 -19.66 5.55 10.55
N VAL A 86 -18.51 4.88 10.33
CA VAL A 86 -17.93 4.69 8.97
C VAL A 86 -18.91 3.97 8.04
N ASN A 87 -19.50 2.87 8.49
CA ASN A 87 -20.44 2.08 7.69
C ASN A 87 -21.74 2.82 7.36
N ASP A 88 -22.23 3.65 8.28
CA ASP A 88 -23.42 4.46 8.05
C ASP A 88 -23.10 5.59 7.06
N PHE A 89 -21.96 6.26 7.18
CA PHE A 89 -21.51 7.26 6.19
C PHE A 89 -21.38 6.65 4.78
N LYS A 90 -20.84 5.43 4.68
CA LYS A 90 -20.73 4.70 3.42
C LYS A 90 -22.07 4.42 2.72
N LYS A 91 -23.18 4.35 3.47
CA LYS A 91 -24.52 4.20 2.88
C LYS A 91 -25.11 5.53 2.41
N LEU A 92 -24.60 6.64 2.94
CA LEU A 92 -25.09 7.99 2.67
C LEU A 92 -24.34 8.67 1.54
N CYS A 93 -23.01 8.55 1.54
CA CYS A 93 -22.12 9.23 0.63
C CYS A 93 -21.59 8.30 -0.45
N SER A 94 -21.65 8.74 -1.70
CA SER A 94 -21.04 8.07 -2.85
C SER A 94 -19.70 8.70 -3.26
N ASP A 95 -19.28 9.79 -2.61
CA ASP A 95 -17.97 10.39 -2.86
C ASP A 95 -16.88 9.50 -2.23
N GLU A 96 -16.22 8.74 -3.09
CA GLU A 96 -15.21 7.78 -2.68
C GLU A 96 -14.00 8.43 -2.00
N LYS A 97 -13.67 9.70 -2.27
CA LYS A 97 -12.59 10.42 -1.57
C LYS A 97 -12.94 10.61 -0.10
N LEU A 98 -14.15 11.08 0.18
CA LEU A 98 -14.63 11.25 1.56
C LEU A 98 -14.78 9.91 2.29
N LEU A 99 -15.15 8.84 1.57
CA LEU A 99 -15.20 7.51 2.16
C LEU A 99 -13.81 7.01 2.58
N VAL A 100 -12.83 7.13 1.69
CA VAL A 100 -11.44 6.75 1.98
C VAL A 100 -10.89 7.59 3.13
N ASP A 101 -11.16 8.90 3.14
CA ASP A 101 -10.75 9.80 4.22
C ASP A 101 -11.31 9.36 5.58
N LEU A 102 -12.62 9.12 5.69
CA LEU A 102 -13.23 8.70 6.95
C LEU A 102 -12.71 7.33 7.42
N MET A 103 -12.46 6.41 6.49
CA MET A 103 -11.90 5.10 6.80
C MET A 103 -10.46 5.21 7.30
N LEU A 104 -9.63 6.05 6.69
CA LEU A 104 -8.27 6.32 7.13
C LEU A 104 -8.27 7.04 8.49
N TYR A 105 -9.16 8.02 8.68
CA TYR A 105 -9.34 8.70 9.96
C TYR A 105 -9.70 7.75 11.10
N TYR A 106 -10.52 6.74 10.84
CA TYR A 106 -10.78 5.69 11.83
C TYR A 106 -9.51 4.92 12.23
N VAL A 107 -8.61 4.65 11.28
CA VAL A 107 -7.34 3.97 11.56
C VAL A 107 -6.42 4.89 12.36
N GLU A 108 -6.28 6.15 11.95
CA GLU A 108 -5.49 7.18 12.64
C GLU A 108 -5.92 7.32 14.10
N MET A 109 -7.22 7.43 14.37
CA MET A 109 -7.75 7.48 15.74
C MET A 109 -7.47 6.22 16.54
N GLY A 110 -7.46 5.05 15.89
CA GLY A 110 -7.07 3.79 16.54
C GLY A 110 -5.61 3.77 16.96
N VAL A 111 -4.71 4.18 16.07
CA VAL A 111 -3.27 4.25 16.34
C VAL A 111 -2.97 5.29 17.42
N GLU A 112 -3.54 6.50 17.31
CA GLU A 112 -3.38 7.55 18.32
C GLU A 112 -3.89 7.10 19.70
N PHE A 113 -5.01 6.39 19.74
CA PHE A 113 -5.57 5.86 20.99
C PHE A 113 -4.63 4.86 21.66
N THR A 114 -4.03 3.94 20.90
CA THR A 114 -3.00 3.03 21.42
C THR A 114 -1.75 3.77 21.88
N ASN A 115 -1.26 4.73 21.11
CA ASN A 115 -0.08 5.52 21.51
C ASN A 115 -0.34 6.37 22.76
N THR A 116 -1.58 6.76 23.01
CA THR A 116 -1.98 7.54 24.20
C THR A 116 -2.15 6.67 25.45
N TYR A 117 -2.78 5.50 25.31
CA TYR A 117 -3.23 4.69 26.46
C TYR A 117 -2.50 3.34 26.62
N GLY A 118 -1.61 3.00 25.70
CA GLY A 118 -0.88 1.73 25.66
C GLY A 118 -1.70 0.58 25.05
N ASP A 119 -1.28 -0.64 25.36
CA ASP A 119 -1.88 -1.88 24.85
C ASP A 119 -3.38 -1.97 25.16
N ILE A 120 -4.19 -2.30 24.13
CA ILE A 120 -5.66 -2.36 24.25
C ILE A 120 -6.18 -3.79 24.29
N SER A 121 -6.45 -4.38 23.13
CA SER A 121 -6.91 -5.78 23.02
C SER A 121 -6.70 -6.27 21.60
N ASP A 122 -6.48 -7.56 21.42
CA ASP A 122 -6.37 -8.19 20.10
C ASP A 122 -7.54 -7.83 19.16
N SER A 123 -8.79 -7.94 19.63
CA SER A 123 -9.97 -7.60 18.82
C SER A 123 -10.06 -6.11 18.43
N PHE A 124 -9.40 -5.23 19.18
CA PHE A 124 -9.24 -3.82 18.81
C PHE A 124 -8.29 -3.70 17.62
N TYR A 125 -7.10 -4.30 17.71
CA TYR A 125 -6.09 -4.25 16.63
C TYR A 125 -6.61 -4.87 15.34
N SER A 126 -7.24 -6.05 15.40
CA SER A 126 -7.89 -6.67 14.23
C SER A 126 -8.94 -5.75 13.57
N SER A 127 -9.62 -4.92 14.36
CA SER A 127 -10.60 -3.97 13.85
C SER A 127 -9.93 -2.80 13.10
N ILE A 128 -8.77 -2.33 13.57
CA ILE A 128 -7.98 -1.27 12.93
C ILE A 128 -7.30 -1.80 11.66
N GLU A 129 -6.62 -2.93 11.76
CA GLU A 129 -5.97 -3.65 10.64
C GLU A 129 -6.96 -3.91 9.50
N SER A 130 -8.14 -4.46 9.80
CA SER A 130 -9.15 -4.74 8.77
C SER A 130 -9.72 -3.47 8.12
N MET A 131 -9.77 -2.35 8.84
CA MET A 131 -10.15 -1.07 8.24
C MET A 131 -9.03 -0.54 7.34
N TYR A 132 -7.77 -0.60 7.78
CA TYR A 132 -6.62 -0.18 6.98
C TYR A 132 -6.49 -0.99 5.68
N LYS A 133 -6.66 -2.32 5.77
CA LYS A 133 -6.78 -3.17 4.58
C LYS A 133 -7.91 -2.72 3.65
N SER A 134 -9.03 -2.28 4.21
CA SER A 134 -10.15 -1.76 3.41
C SER A 134 -9.83 -0.42 2.74
N VAL A 135 -9.03 0.44 3.39
CA VAL A 135 -8.49 1.69 2.81
C VAL A 135 -7.59 1.36 1.61
N VAL A 136 -6.58 0.51 1.80
CA VAL A 136 -5.65 0.08 0.74
C VAL A 136 -6.40 -0.52 -0.45
N ASN A 137 -7.33 -1.45 -0.18
CA ASN A 137 -8.16 -2.05 -1.22
C ASN A 137 -9.03 -1.04 -1.96
N SER A 138 -9.45 0.05 -1.30
CA SER A 138 -10.25 1.09 -1.95
C SER A 138 -9.38 1.94 -2.88
N ILE A 139 -8.16 2.29 -2.45
CA ILE A 139 -7.17 3.01 -3.27
C ILE A 139 -6.76 2.19 -4.50
N ASN A 140 -6.54 0.88 -4.32
CA ASN A 140 -6.08 -0.03 -5.37
C ASN A 140 -7.13 -0.33 -6.46
N LYS A 141 -8.41 0.05 -6.26
CA LYS A 141 -9.47 -0.11 -7.27
C LYS A 141 -9.42 0.93 -8.37
N TYR A 142 -8.80 2.06 -8.11
CA TYR A 142 -8.68 3.13 -9.09
C TYR A 142 -7.75 2.73 -10.22
N LYS A 143 -7.86 3.41 -11.35
CA LYS A 143 -6.98 3.21 -12.52
C LYS A 143 -5.83 4.22 -12.57
N ASN A 144 -5.82 5.17 -11.62
CA ASN A 144 -4.83 6.24 -11.54
C ASN A 144 -4.46 6.47 -10.06
N PRO A 145 -3.35 7.17 -9.78
CA PRO A 145 -2.86 7.39 -8.43
C PRO A 145 -3.50 8.60 -7.73
N GLU A 146 -4.58 9.20 -8.25
CA GLU A 146 -5.12 10.47 -7.73
C GLU A 146 -5.51 10.37 -6.25
N ILE A 147 -6.24 9.31 -5.88
CA ILE A 147 -6.65 9.07 -4.50
C ILE A 147 -5.46 8.78 -3.61
N PHE A 148 -4.52 7.95 -4.10
CA PHE A 148 -3.31 7.67 -3.35
C PHE A 148 -2.53 8.96 -3.07
N SER A 149 -2.35 9.82 -4.06
CA SER A 149 -1.61 11.08 -3.95
C SER A 149 -2.20 12.01 -2.89
N ILE A 150 -3.52 12.06 -2.77
CA ILE A 150 -4.21 12.86 -1.74
C ILE A 150 -3.89 12.37 -0.32
N PHE A 151 -3.84 11.05 -0.12
CA PHE A 151 -3.71 10.43 1.20
C PHE A 151 -2.30 9.88 1.50
N ARG A 152 -1.36 9.98 0.55
CA ARG A 152 -0.03 9.35 0.58
C ARG A 152 0.68 9.53 1.92
N ASN A 153 0.84 10.77 2.36
CA ASN A 153 1.55 11.09 3.60
C ASN A 153 0.83 10.51 4.83
N ARG A 154 -0.50 10.54 4.86
CA ARG A 154 -1.31 10.02 5.97
C ARG A 154 -1.23 8.49 6.05
N LEU A 155 -1.26 7.81 4.90
CA LEU A 155 -1.11 6.35 4.82
C LEU A 155 0.25 5.88 5.35
N LYS A 156 1.32 6.61 5.01
CA LYS A 156 2.66 6.29 5.51
C LYS A 156 2.79 6.62 7.00
N ALA A 157 2.39 7.83 7.41
CA ALA A 157 2.49 8.29 8.78
C ALA A 157 1.77 7.36 9.77
N VAL A 158 0.55 6.91 9.45
CA VAL A 158 -0.20 6.02 10.34
C VAL A 158 0.49 4.66 10.54
N VAL A 159 1.23 4.17 9.54
CA VAL A 159 2.04 2.94 9.66
C VAL A 159 3.26 3.20 10.52
N ASP A 160 3.96 4.31 10.28
CA ASP A 160 5.16 4.69 11.04
C ASP A 160 4.85 4.90 12.53
N ASP A 161 3.70 5.51 12.83
CA ASP A 161 3.20 5.74 14.18
C ASP A 161 2.86 4.43 14.94
N THR A 162 2.83 3.29 14.25
CA THR A 162 2.69 1.97 14.91
C THR A 162 4.00 1.32 15.31
N SER A 163 5.14 1.93 14.96
CA SER A 163 6.46 1.38 15.28
C SER A 163 6.59 1.18 16.80
N GLY A 164 6.97 -0.03 17.20
CA GLY A 164 7.11 -0.41 18.61
C GLY A 164 5.82 -0.84 19.30
N ILE A 165 4.65 -0.79 18.64
CA ILE A 165 3.42 -1.40 19.15
C ILE A 165 3.52 -2.93 19.01
N GLY A 166 3.11 -3.66 20.06
CA GLY A 166 3.16 -5.12 20.10
C GLY A 166 2.16 -5.82 19.18
N TRP A 167 1.98 -7.13 19.39
CA TRP A 167 1.01 -7.99 18.70
C TRP A 167 1.22 -8.18 17.18
N GLY A 168 2.38 -7.80 16.65
CA GLY A 168 2.62 -7.79 15.20
C GLY A 168 1.77 -6.74 14.47
N PHE A 169 1.17 -5.80 15.21
CA PHE A 169 0.28 -4.79 14.64
C PHE A 169 1.00 -3.91 13.61
N HIS A 170 2.24 -3.51 13.91
CA HIS A 170 3.09 -2.77 12.98
C HIS A 170 3.35 -3.57 11.69
N ASP A 171 3.71 -4.84 11.83
CA ASP A 171 4.05 -5.72 10.70
C ASP A 171 2.84 -5.89 9.76
N ILE A 172 1.65 -6.07 10.32
CA ILE A 172 0.40 -6.21 9.54
C ILE A 172 0.07 -4.92 8.78
N LEU A 173 0.21 -3.75 9.42
CA LEU A 173 -0.04 -2.47 8.73
C LEU A 173 1.03 -2.21 7.65
N ARG A 174 2.29 -2.56 7.90
CA ARG A 174 3.37 -2.49 6.93
C ARG A 174 3.11 -3.40 5.72
N GLU A 175 2.64 -4.63 5.95
CA GLU A 175 2.24 -5.57 4.91
C GLU A 175 1.13 -4.97 4.03
N TYR A 176 0.07 -4.43 4.63
CA TYR A 176 -1.01 -3.80 3.88
C TYR A 176 -0.56 -2.52 3.16
N TYR A 177 0.31 -1.70 3.74
CA TYR A 177 0.86 -0.54 3.04
C TYR A 177 1.64 -0.96 1.79
N ALA A 178 2.47 -2.00 1.90
CA ALA A 178 3.18 -2.60 0.78
C ALA A 178 2.24 -3.15 -0.32
N GLU A 179 0.97 -3.44 -0.05
CA GLU A 179 0.00 -3.82 -1.09
C GLU A 179 -0.46 -2.64 -1.97
N ILE A 180 -0.18 -1.39 -1.62
CA ILE A 180 -0.57 -0.22 -2.42
C ILE A 180 0.12 -0.26 -3.79
N LYS A 181 -0.65 -0.24 -4.88
CA LYS A 181 -0.16 -0.34 -6.27
C LYS A 181 0.68 0.85 -6.72
N TRP A 182 0.43 2.00 -6.11
CA TRP A 182 0.92 3.30 -6.55
C TRP A 182 2.17 3.77 -5.82
N LEU A 183 2.78 2.90 -4.99
CA LEU A 183 4.00 3.25 -4.26
C LEU A 183 5.13 3.54 -5.25
N GLU A 184 5.85 4.62 -4.96
CA GLU A 184 7.07 5.03 -5.64
C GLU A 184 8.26 5.01 -4.68
N LEU A 185 9.47 5.23 -5.20
CA LEU A 185 10.70 5.19 -4.40
C LEU A 185 10.63 6.12 -3.16
N GLU A 186 10.06 7.31 -3.30
CA GLU A 186 9.94 8.28 -2.21
C GLU A 186 8.99 7.83 -1.08
N ASP A 187 8.19 6.78 -1.30
CA ASP A 187 7.30 6.20 -0.28
C ASP A 187 7.98 5.14 0.60
N ILE A 188 9.19 4.70 0.22
CA ILE A 188 9.94 3.66 0.91
C ILE A 188 11.20 4.24 1.56
N GLY A 189 11.64 3.62 2.65
CA GLY A 189 12.86 4.04 3.35
C GLY A 189 14.09 3.44 2.68
N VAL A 190 14.76 4.21 1.82
CA VAL A 190 16.00 3.83 1.11
C VAL A 190 17.15 4.76 1.45
N ASP A 191 18.40 4.28 1.30
CA ASP A 191 19.59 5.13 1.36
C ASP A 191 19.84 5.78 -0.01
N ASP A 192 19.40 7.04 -0.15
CA ASP A 192 19.54 7.82 -1.39
C ASP A 192 20.99 7.88 -1.90
N LYS A 193 21.97 7.87 -1.00
CA LYS A 193 23.39 8.02 -1.37
C LYS A 193 23.91 6.75 -2.02
N GLU A 194 23.65 5.60 -1.40
CA GLU A 194 24.05 4.31 -1.98
C GLU A 194 23.31 4.05 -3.30
N LEU A 195 22.01 4.34 -3.35
CA LEU A 195 21.22 4.15 -4.57
C LEU A 195 21.73 5.02 -5.73
N THR A 196 22.15 6.25 -5.44
CA THR A 196 22.79 7.13 -6.44
C THR A 196 24.08 6.50 -6.98
N GLN A 197 24.92 5.94 -6.11
CA GLN A 197 26.17 5.28 -6.51
C GLN A 197 25.92 4.05 -7.40
N ILE A 198 24.91 3.24 -7.06
CA ILE A 198 24.47 2.10 -7.87
C ILE A 198 24.07 2.56 -9.27
N LYS A 199 23.17 3.55 -9.37
CA LYS A 199 22.70 4.07 -10.67
C LYS A 199 23.83 4.65 -11.52
N GLU A 200 24.76 5.39 -10.91
CA GLU A 200 25.94 5.93 -11.60
C GLU A 200 26.86 4.82 -12.10
N TYR A 201 27.14 3.81 -11.27
CA TYR A 201 27.96 2.66 -11.64
C TYR A 201 27.39 1.93 -12.85
N ILE A 202 26.09 1.58 -12.79
CA ILE A 202 25.40 0.85 -13.86
C ILE A 202 25.41 1.69 -15.15
N SER A 203 25.01 2.96 -15.07
CA SER A 203 24.95 3.85 -16.24
C SER A 203 26.31 4.00 -16.92
N ASN A 204 27.39 4.12 -16.14
CA ASN A 204 28.75 4.22 -16.67
C ASN A 204 29.22 2.93 -17.35
N ARG A 205 28.84 1.75 -16.83
CA ARG A 205 29.15 0.46 -17.48
C ARG A 205 28.35 0.28 -18.77
N LEU A 206 27.06 0.58 -18.77
CA LEU A 206 26.22 0.44 -19.96
C LEU A 206 26.66 1.35 -21.11
N ARG A 207 27.08 2.59 -20.85
CA ARG A 207 27.62 3.51 -21.88
C ARG A 207 28.83 2.97 -22.64
N ARG A 208 29.59 2.08 -22.03
CA ARG A 208 30.80 1.49 -22.63
C ARG A 208 30.50 0.23 -23.43
N ARG A 209 29.25 -0.26 -23.42
CA ARG A 209 28.83 -1.44 -24.18
C ARG A 209 28.52 -1.07 -25.61
N ASN A 210 28.90 -1.96 -26.51
CA ASN A 210 28.59 -1.82 -27.94
C ASN A 210 27.18 -2.32 -28.29
N ASN A 211 26.60 -3.22 -27.48
CA ASN A 211 25.27 -3.79 -27.70
C ASN A 211 24.48 -3.74 -26.37
N ILE A 212 23.34 -3.05 -26.38
CA ILE A 212 22.35 -3.07 -25.30
C ILE A 212 21.04 -3.61 -25.90
N PRO A 213 20.39 -4.62 -25.31
CA PRO A 213 19.15 -5.20 -25.84
C PRO A 213 18.06 -4.14 -26.03
N ASN A 214 17.38 -4.16 -27.20
CA ASN A 214 16.27 -3.26 -27.55
C ASN A 214 16.58 -1.76 -27.36
N PHE A 215 17.86 -1.38 -27.44
CA PHE A 215 18.30 -0.01 -27.23
C PHE A 215 18.33 0.78 -28.55
N ASP A 216 17.44 1.76 -28.70
CA ASP A 216 17.51 2.77 -29.75
C ASP A 216 18.47 3.89 -29.28
N GLU A 217 19.33 4.43 -30.15
CA GLU A 217 20.31 5.49 -29.85
C GLU A 217 19.67 6.75 -29.23
N LYS A 218 18.34 6.88 -29.27
CA LYS A 218 17.55 7.98 -28.70
C LYS A 218 17.18 7.82 -27.22
N ILE A 219 17.45 6.67 -26.60
CA ILE A 219 17.03 6.39 -25.22
C ILE A 219 18.08 6.90 -24.22
N ASP A 220 17.64 7.61 -23.18
CA ASP A 220 18.53 8.09 -22.10
C ASP A 220 18.84 6.96 -21.12
N ILE A 221 20.08 6.44 -21.15
CA ILE A 221 20.55 5.37 -20.26
C ILE A 221 20.30 5.70 -18.80
N ASN A 222 20.55 6.95 -18.36
CA ASN A 222 20.39 7.29 -16.94
C ASN A 222 18.92 7.17 -16.52
N LYS A 223 18.01 7.57 -17.41
CA LYS A 223 16.58 7.50 -17.16
C LYS A 223 16.13 6.05 -17.03
N VAL A 224 16.50 5.20 -17.98
CA VAL A 224 16.15 3.76 -17.96
C VAL A 224 16.70 3.08 -16.70
N VAL A 225 17.97 3.32 -16.38
CA VAL A 225 18.60 2.78 -15.17
C VAL A 225 17.89 3.26 -13.92
N SER A 226 17.57 4.56 -13.82
CA SER A 226 16.85 5.07 -12.64
C SER A 226 15.47 4.42 -12.51
N GLU A 227 14.66 4.41 -13.56
CA GLU A 227 13.29 3.89 -13.51
C GLU A 227 13.26 2.40 -13.15
N ILE A 228 14.20 1.60 -13.68
CA ILE A 228 14.31 0.16 -13.35
C ILE A 228 14.78 -0.04 -11.90
N ILE A 229 15.85 0.64 -11.48
CA ILE A 229 16.38 0.51 -10.12
C ILE A 229 15.38 1.03 -9.08
N ASP A 230 14.61 2.07 -9.41
CA ASP A 230 13.56 2.58 -8.52
C ASP A 230 12.40 1.60 -8.38
N ALA A 231 11.98 0.97 -9.49
CA ALA A 231 10.97 -0.08 -9.46
C ALA A 231 11.45 -1.31 -8.69
N ASP A 232 12.73 -1.67 -8.82
CA ASP A 232 13.40 -2.75 -8.12
C ASP A 232 13.41 -2.53 -6.59
N GLU A 233 13.78 -1.33 -6.12
CA GLU A 233 13.68 -0.97 -4.69
C GLU A 233 12.24 -1.05 -4.16
N VAL A 234 11.27 -0.56 -4.94
CA VAL A 234 9.85 -0.69 -4.57
C VAL A 234 9.44 -2.16 -4.49
N PHE A 235 9.92 -3.00 -5.41
CA PHE A 235 9.65 -4.43 -5.38
C PHE A 235 10.24 -5.10 -4.13
N PHE A 236 11.51 -4.88 -3.82
CA PHE A 236 12.16 -5.44 -2.64
C PHE A 236 11.47 -5.01 -1.35
N SER A 237 11.14 -3.73 -1.21
CA SER A 237 10.42 -3.22 -0.04
C SER A 237 9.06 -3.92 0.14
N LYS A 238 8.35 -4.17 -0.97
CA LYS A 238 7.09 -4.92 -0.96
C LYS A 238 7.26 -6.38 -0.56
N MET A 239 8.30 -7.04 -1.05
CA MET A 239 8.56 -8.44 -0.76
C MET A 239 9.04 -8.64 0.67
N GLU A 240 9.90 -7.75 1.19
CA GLU A 240 10.35 -7.77 2.57
C GLU A 240 9.16 -7.67 3.54
N ALA A 241 8.21 -6.76 3.27
CA ALA A 241 6.99 -6.62 4.06
C ALA A 241 6.09 -7.88 4.04
N LYS A 242 6.28 -8.78 3.07
CA LYS A 242 5.53 -10.04 2.89
C LYS A 242 6.32 -11.30 3.27
N GLY A 243 7.47 -11.15 3.91
CA GLY A 243 8.30 -12.27 4.36
C GLY A 243 9.34 -12.77 3.35
N GLY A 244 9.58 -12.03 2.26
CA GLY A 244 10.78 -12.16 1.42
C GLY A 244 10.83 -13.36 0.49
N ASN A 245 9.71 -14.03 0.20
CA ASN A 245 9.67 -15.15 -0.74
C ASN A 245 9.18 -14.71 -2.13
N TYR A 246 10.09 -14.69 -3.11
CA TYR A 246 9.81 -14.35 -4.51
C TYR A 246 10.82 -15.03 -5.43
N SER A 247 10.45 -15.17 -6.69
CA SER A 247 11.34 -15.59 -7.78
C SER A 247 11.85 -14.39 -8.57
N ASN A 248 12.90 -14.59 -9.35
CA ASN A 248 13.38 -13.58 -10.30
C ASN A 248 12.27 -13.20 -11.31
N ASP A 249 11.43 -14.15 -11.73
CA ASP A 249 10.32 -13.87 -12.63
C ASP A 249 9.31 -12.90 -11.99
N ASP A 250 9.05 -13.00 -10.68
CA ASP A 250 8.15 -12.08 -9.98
C ASP A 250 8.70 -10.64 -9.99
N GLU A 251 10.00 -10.48 -9.76
CA GLU A 251 10.72 -9.21 -9.80
C GLU A 251 10.68 -8.59 -11.20
N TYR A 252 11.06 -9.38 -12.22
CA TYR A 252 11.15 -8.90 -13.59
C TYR A 252 9.78 -8.51 -14.14
N ASN A 253 8.75 -9.32 -13.87
CA ASN A 253 7.38 -9.02 -14.28
C ASN A 253 6.86 -7.75 -13.59
N PHE A 254 7.13 -7.56 -12.30
CA PHE A 254 6.74 -6.33 -11.59
C PHE A 254 7.39 -5.09 -12.20
N ILE A 255 8.70 -5.12 -12.42
CA ILE A 255 9.44 -3.99 -12.99
C ILE A 255 8.95 -3.71 -14.41
N SER A 256 8.72 -4.76 -15.21
CA SER A 256 8.23 -4.62 -16.58
C SER A 256 6.83 -3.98 -16.61
N GLU A 257 5.90 -4.44 -15.76
CA GLU A 257 4.56 -3.87 -15.66
C GLU A 257 4.59 -2.40 -15.21
N LYS A 258 5.49 -2.04 -14.28
CA LYS A 258 5.59 -0.70 -13.71
C LYS A 258 6.26 0.31 -14.66
N THR A 259 7.29 -0.12 -15.39
CA THR A 259 8.13 0.76 -16.21
C THR A 259 7.82 0.69 -17.71
N GLY A 260 7.25 -0.42 -18.17
CA GLY A 260 7.03 -0.71 -19.59
C GLY A 260 8.28 -1.18 -20.34
N TYR A 261 9.41 -1.38 -19.66
CA TYR A 261 10.62 -1.91 -20.29
C TYR A 261 10.54 -3.43 -20.49
N SER A 262 11.29 -3.93 -21.48
CA SER A 262 11.35 -5.37 -21.78
C SER A 262 12.16 -6.13 -20.72
N ILE A 263 11.90 -7.42 -20.56
CA ILE A 263 12.58 -8.24 -19.55
C ILE A 263 14.10 -8.28 -19.80
N GLU A 264 14.55 -8.28 -21.05
CA GLU A 264 15.98 -8.39 -21.39
C GLU A 264 16.80 -7.18 -20.91
N ILE A 265 16.25 -5.97 -20.97
CA ILE A 265 16.95 -4.77 -20.47
C ILE A 265 16.90 -4.72 -18.94
N ILE A 266 15.80 -5.21 -18.34
CA ILE A 266 15.66 -5.33 -16.89
C ILE A 266 16.70 -6.31 -16.33
N GLU A 267 16.77 -7.52 -16.87
CA GLU A 267 17.76 -8.54 -16.49
C GLU A 267 19.19 -8.01 -16.59
N LEU A 268 19.51 -7.29 -17.67
CA LEU A 268 20.84 -6.72 -17.85
C LEU A 268 21.17 -5.67 -16.78
N ILE A 269 20.23 -4.77 -16.46
CA ILE A 269 20.42 -3.72 -15.44
C ILE A 269 20.53 -4.34 -14.05
N LEU A 270 19.66 -5.29 -13.71
CA LEU A 270 19.72 -6.00 -12.44
C LEU A 270 21.02 -6.81 -12.31
N TRP A 271 21.49 -7.43 -13.41
CA TRP A 271 22.84 -8.02 -13.45
C TRP A 271 23.94 -7.00 -13.12
N GLN A 272 23.88 -5.78 -13.66
CA GLN A 272 24.85 -4.74 -13.30
C GLN A 272 24.74 -4.30 -11.83
N ARG A 273 23.53 -4.29 -11.25
CA ARG A 273 23.33 -4.08 -9.81
C ARG A 273 24.02 -5.18 -9.01
N TYR A 274 23.79 -6.45 -9.35
CA TYR A 274 24.47 -7.59 -8.73
C TYR A 274 26.00 -7.47 -8.81
N CYS A 275 26.55 -7.01 -9.94
CA CYS A 275 27.99 -6.73 -10.08
C CYS A 275 28.50 -5.68 -9.09
N TYR A 276 27.78 -4.56 -8.93
CA TYR A 276 28.13 -3.53 -7.95
C TYR A 276 28.13 -4.10 -6.53
N GLU A 277 27.13 -4.90 -6.19
CA GLU A 277 27.01 -5.46 -4.85
C GLU A 277 28.12 -6.49 -4.56
N MET A 278 28.51 -7.29 -5.56
CA MET A 278 29.66 -8.19 -5.47
C MET A 278 30.97 -7.45 -5.25
N GLU A 279 31.18 -6.31 -5.93
CA GLU A 279 32.37 -5.46 -5.75
C GLU A 279 32.47 -4.85 -4.35
N ASN A 280 31.32 -4.54 -3.73
CA ASN A 280 31.24 -3.96 -2.39
C ASN A 280 31.15 -5.00 -1.26
N ASP A 281 31.52 -6.25 -1.55
CA ASP A 281 31.63 -7.34 -0.57
C ASP A 281 30.30 -7.83 0.02
N TYR A 282 29.16 -7.51 -0.61
CA TYR A 282 27.84 -7.89 -0.10
C TYR A 282 27.50 -9.38 -0.31
N TRP A 283 28.01 -10.04 -1.36
CA TRP A 283 27.65 -11.42 -1.72
C TRP A 283 28.63 -12.48 -1.19
N GLN A 284 28.43 -12.87 0.07
CA GLN A 284 29.14 -14.02 0.65
C GLN A 284 28.58 -15.34 0.09
N TYR A 285 29.47 -16.20 -0.41
CA TYR A 285 29.10 -17.55 -0.80
C TYR A 285 29.00 -18.44 0.45
N ASN A 286 27.76 -18.78 0.84
CA ASN A 286 27.47 -19.46 2.10
C ASN A 286 27.74 -20.97 2.08
N GLN A 287 28.04 -21.54 0.92
CA GLN A 287 28.33 -22.98 0.79
C GLN A 287 29.84 -23.23 0.93
N GLY A 288 30.24 -23.79 2.07
CA GLY A 288 31.61 -24.22 2.30
C GLY A 288 32.57 -23.09 2.67
N LYS A 289 33.86 -23.43 2.69
CA LYS A 289 34.96 -22.53 3.05
C LYS A 289 36.15 -22.79 2.13
N CYS A 290 37.07 -21.83 2.04
CA CYS A 290 38.26 -22.02 1.21
C CYS A 290 39.09 -23.22 1.69
N SER A 291 39.21 -24.22 0.82
CA SER A 291 40.01 -25.44 1.05
C SER A 291 41.52 -25.18 1.05
N LYS A 292 41.98 -24.08 0.43
CA LYS A 292 43.41 -23.76 0.30
C LYS A 292 43.99 -22.99 1.48
N CYS A 293 43.29 -21.97 1.98
CA CYS A 293 43.80 -21.14 3.10
C CYS A 293 43.21 -21.52 4.46
N GLY A 294 42.47 -22.63 4.54
CA GLY A 294 42.17 -23.29 5.81
C GLY A 294 40.93 -22.79 6.55
N SER A 295 39.87 -22.39 5.83
CA SER A 295 38.51 -22.03 6.34
C SER A 295 38.06 -20.58 6.17
N SER A 296 38.66 -19.78 5.28
CA SER A 296 38.11 -18.45 5.03
C SER A 296 36.74 -18.52 4.34
N LYS A 297 35.95 -17.47 4.54
CA LYS A 297 34.72 -17.25 3.77
C LYS A 297 35.03 -17.15 2.27
N LEU A 298 34.09 -17.61 1.46
CA LEU A 298 34.11 -17.50 0.01
C LEU A 298 33.16 -16.39 -0.42
N TYR A 299 33.42 -15.80 -1.58
CA TYR A 299 32.68 -14.66 -2.11
C TYR A 299 32.37 -14.89 -3.58
N ILE A 300 31.24 -14.35 -4.02
CA ILE A 300 30.91 -14.33 -5.44
C ILE A 300 31.61 -13.12 -6.07
N LYS A 301 32.14 -13.29 -7.28
CA LYS A 301 32.78 -12.23 -8.06
C LYS A 301 32.34 -12.34 -9.52
N GLU A 302 32.09 -11.20 -10.17
CA GLU A 302 31.80 -11.15 -11.60
C GLU A 302 32.97 -11.69 -12.45
N VAL A 303 32.63 -12.22 -13.63
CA VAL A 303 33.60 -12.46 -14.71
C VAL A 303 33.61 -11.25 -15.64
N PRO A 304 34.74 -10.51 -15.74
CA PRO A 304 34.79 -9.29 -16.53
C PRO A 304 34.43 -9.52 -18.00
N ASN A 305 33.55 -8.68 -18.54
CA ASN A 305 33.04 -8.74 -19.91
C ASN A 305 32.15 -9.95 -20.25
N GLU A 306 31.71 -10.73 -19.26
CA GLU A 306 30.73 -11.80 -19.43
C GLU A 306 29.45 -11.45 -18.67
N ASP A 307 28.30 -11.54 -19.35
CA ASP A 307 27.00 -11.30 -18.74
C ASP A 307 26.47 -12.57 -18.08
N PHE A 308 25.87 -12.41 -16.90
CA PHE A 308 25.27 -13.50 -16.14
C PHE A 308 26.24 -14.63 -15.78
N VAL A 309 27.54 -14.30 -15.71
CA VAL A 309 28.59 -15.24 -15.29
C VAL A 309 29.28 -14.69 -14.04
N ASP A 310 29.22 -15.49 -12.98
CA ASP A 310 29.95 -15.28 -11.75
C ASP A 310 30.91 -16.45 -11.45
N LYS A 311 31.83 -16.21 -10.53
CA LYS A 311 32.71 -17.23 -9.97
C LYS A 311 32.87 -17.07 -8.48
N VAL A 312 33.10 -18.19 -7.81
CA VAL A 312 33.35 -18.20 -6.37
C VAL A 312 34.85 -18.00 -6.14
N ILE A 313 35.22 -17.06 -5.27
CA ILE A 313 36.61 -16.74 -4.97
C ILE A 313 36.90 -16.75 -3.47
N CYS A 314 38.14 -17.07 -3.11
CA CYS A 314 38.69 -16.77 -1.81
C CYS A 314 39.46 -15.45 -1.85
N LYS A 315 39.04 -14.45 -1.06
CA LYS A 315 39.71 -13.15 -0.97
C LYS A 315 41.08 -13.21 -0.28
N ILE A 316 41.32 -14.22 0.56
CA ILE A 316 42.60 -14.36 1.29
C ILE A 316 43.71 -14.90 0.38
N CYS A 317 43.41 -15.90 -0.44
CA CYS A 317 44.44 -16.58 -1.26
C CYS A 317 44.20 -16.47 -2.77
N GLY A 318 43.19 -15.72 -3.21
CA GLY A 318 42.86 -15.47 -4.62
C GLY A 318 42.39 -16.69 -5.41
N THR A 319 42.12 -17.82 -4.74
CA THR A 319 41.73 -19.05 -5.44
C THR A 319 40.30 -18.95 -5.94
N GLU A 320 40.10 -19.30 -7.20
CA GLU A 320 38.80 -19.34 -7.88
C GLU A 320 38.25 -20.77 -7.83
N PHE A 321 36.94 -20.88 -7.68
CA PHE A 321 36.17 -22.11 -7.55
C PHE A 321 35.02 -22.08 -8.55
N ILE A 322 34.73 -23.24 -9.14
CA ILE A 322 33.59 -23.43 -10.03
C ILE A 322 32.36 -23.70 -9.16
N ARG A 323 31.26 -23.01 -9.47
CA ARG A 323 29.98 -23.10 -8.75
C ARG A 323 29.23 -24.38 -9.08
#